data_AF-A0A2E9XG44-F1
#
_entry.id   AF-A0A2E9XG44-F1
#
_cell.length_a   1.000
_cell.length_b   1.000
_cell.length_c   1.000
_cell.angle_alpha   90.00
_cell.angle_beta   90.00
_cell.angle_gamma   90.00
#
_symmetry.space_group_name_H-M   'P 1'
#
loop_
_entity.id
_entity.type
_entity.pdbx_description
1 polymer ?
#
loop_
_entity_poly.entity_id
_entity_poly.type
_entity_poly.pdbx_seq_one_letter_code
_entity_poly.pdbx_strand_id
1 'polypeptide(L)'
;MSGVRISPPRPLWFMKMVLHIYKSSKTPTQSGDYKKSFWYAEYVSTKKKETDSLMGWMGSNETDEQIKLKFKSKQEAIYYAKKNKLEYFVEEARETKIKPKTYADNFR
;
A
#
# COMPACT_ATOMS: atom_id res chain seq x y z
N MET A 1 -23.25 -10.35 -24.26
CA MET A 1 -22.68 -10.97 -23.04
C MET A 1 -21.22 -10.59 -22.90
N SER A 2 -20.87 -9.81 -21.88
CA SER A 2 -19.52 -9.33 -21.61
C SER A 2 -18.64 -10.46 -21.06
N GLY A 3 -17.69 -10.93 -21.87
CA GLY A 3 -16.69 -11.91 -21.45
C GLY A 3 -15.80 -11.35 -20.33
N VAL A 4 -15.92 -11.93 -19.15
CA VAL A 4 -15.05 -11.66 -18.00
C VAL A 4 -13.66 -12.21 -18.35
N ARG A 5 -12.73 -11.33 -18.70
CA ARG A 5 -11.31 -11.68 -18.85
C ARG A 5 -10.75 -11.93 -17.45
N ILE A 6 -10.64 -13.20 -17.07
CA ILE A 6 -9.82 -13.61 -15.92
C ILE A 6 -8.36 -13.45 -16.35
N SER A 7 -7.71 -12.38 -15.91
CA SER A 7 -6.27 -12.19 -16.10
C SER A 7 -5.52 -13.33 -15.40
N PRO A 8 -4.54 -14.00 -16.04
CA PRO A 8 -3.71 -15.00 -15.39
C PRO A 8 -2.89 -14.35 -14.26
N PRO A 9 -2.45 -15.11 -13.23
CA PRO A 9 -1.55 -14.59 -12.21
C PRO A 9 -0.24 -14.16 -12.90
N ARG A 10 0.00 -12.85 -13.00
CA ARG A 10 1.14 -12.31 -13.74
C ARG A 10 2.47 -12.85 -13.16
N PRO A 11 3.40 -13.35 -13.98
CA PRO A 11 4.68 -13.87 -13.50
C PRO A 11 5.59 -12.74 -12.98
N LEU A 12 6.27 -13.01 -11.87
CA LEU A 12 7.06 -12.09 -11.01
C LEU A 12 8.21 -11.32 -11.68
N TRP A 13 8.50 -11.53 -12.97
CA TRP A 13 9.67 -10.92 -13.65
C TRP A 13 9.32 -9.76 -14.59
N PHE A 14 8.04 -9.56 -14.91
CA PHE A 14 7.56 -8.41 -15.69
C PHE A 14 7.11 -7.31 -14.73
N MET A 15 8.01 -6.38 -14.42
CA MET A 15 7.78 -4.93 -14.25
C MET A 15 8.80 -4.33 -13.30
N LYS A 16 9.74 -3.58 -13.87
CA LYS A 16 10.84 -2.97 -13.13
C LYS A 16 10.43 -1.77 -12.27
N MET A 17 9.19 -1.25 -12.41
CA MET A 17 8.65 -0.17 -11.57
C MET A 17 7.12 -0.24 -11.51
N VAL A 18 6.57 -0.91 -10.49
CA VAL A 18 5.12 -0.92 -10.21
C VAL A 18 4.83 -0.04 -9.01
N LEU A 19 3.79 0.78 -9.08
CA LEU A 19 3.33 1.59 -7.96
C LEU A 19 2.21 0.85 -7.20
N HIS A 20 2.43 0.56 -5.93
CA HIS A 20 1.39 0.06 -5.03
C HIS A 20 0.68 1.24 -4.37
N ILE A 21 -0.59 1.44 -4.73
CA ILE A 21 -1.44 2.48 -4.18
C ILE A 21 -2.36 1.85 -3.14
N TYR A 22 -2.32 2.33 -1.90
CA TYR A 22 -3.15 1.81 -0.81
C TYR A 22 -3.58 2.91 0.16
N LYS A 23 -4.64 2.65 0.92
CA LYS A 23 -5.07 3.52 2.02
C LYS A 23 -4.38 3.08 3.30
N SER A 24 -3.78 4.00 4.04
CA SER A 24 -3.13 3.65 5.31
C SER A 24 -4.14 3.06 6.28
N SER A 25 -3.74 1.96 6.94
CA SER A 25 -4.51 1.38 8.02
C SER A 25 -4.16 2.03 9.35
N LYS A 26 -5.06 1.89 10.32
CA LYS A 26 -4.79 2.27 11.70
C LYS A 26 -3.69 1.35 12.26
N THR A 27 -2.67 1.93 12.88
CA THR A 27 -1.63 1.16 13.58
C THR A 27 -2.26 0.49 14.81
N PRO A 28 -2.15 -0.85 14.97
CA PRO A 28 -2.81 -1.57 16.06
C PRO A 28 -2.46 -1.04 17.46
N THR A 29 -1.24 -0.54 17.62
CA THR A 29 -0.70 -0.01 18.88
C THR A 29 -1.23 1.39 19.22
N GLN A 30 -1.77 2.14 18.25
CA GLN A 30 -2.20 3.53 18.47
C GLN A 30 -3.69 3.70 18.22
N SER A 31 -4.34 4.44 19.13
CA SER A 31 -5.77 4.74 19.02
C SER A 31 -6.11 5.88 18.05
N GLY A 32 -5.11 6.63 17.54
CA GLY A 32 -5.34 7.76 16.65
C GLY A 32 -5.68 7.36 15.20
N ASP A 33 -6.59 8.10 14.57
CA ASP A 33 -7.12 7.77 13.24
C ASP A 33 -6.57 8.67 12.11
N TYR A 34 -5.73 9.67 12.43
CA TYR A 34 -5.26 10.66 11.45
C TYR A 34 -4.57 10.03 10.22
N LYS A 35 -3.74 9.00 10.43
CA LYS A 35 -3.02 8.32 9.34
C LYS A 35 -3.96 7.63 8.36
N LYS A 36 -5.13 7.13 8.82
CA LYS A 36 -6.12 6.41 8.00
C LYS A 36 -6.76 7.28 6.91
N SER A 37 -6.70 8.61 7.03
CA SER A 37 -7.30 9.52 6.05
C SER A 37 -6.49 9.66 4.76
N PHE A 38 -5.24 9.18 4.73
CA PHE A 38 -4.34 9.38 3.60
C PHE A 38 -4.17 8.13 2.74
N TRP A 39 -3.95 8.40 1.45
CA TRP A 39 -3.55 7.41 0.45
C TRP A 39 -2.04 7.49 0.26
N TYR A 40 -1.42 6.34 0.11
CA TYR A 40 0.01 6.21 -0.12
C TYR A 40 0.26 5.52 -1.44
N ALA A 41 1.33 5.92 -2.12
CA ALA A 41 1.82 5.26 -3.31
C ALA A 41 3.32 4.97 -3.14
N GLU A 42 3.68 3.69 -3.24
CA GLU A 42 5.03 3.19 -2.98
C GLU A 42 5.52 2.38 -4.17
N TYR A 43 6.81 2.50 -4.50
CA TYR A 43 7.40 1.68 -5.55
C TYR A 43 7.64 0.27 -5.02
N VAL A 44 7.16 -0.73 -5.75
CA VAL A 44 7.42 -2.14 -5.46
C VAL A 44 8.83 -2.47 -5.93
N SER A 45 9.74 -2.65 -4.98
CA SER A 45 11.06 -3.20 -5.29
C SER A 45 11.05 -4.71 -5.23
N THR A 46 11.69 -5.32 -6.22
CA THR A 46 11.88 -6.77 -6.34
C THR A 46 13.26 -7.20 -5.88
N LYS A 47 14.15 -6.26 -5.53
CA LYS A 47 15.53 -6.58 -5.13
C LYS A 47 15.58 -6.90 -3.64
N LYS A 48 16.38 -7.91 -3.29
CA LYS A 48 16.60 -8.32 -1.92
C LYS A 48 17.55 -7.31 -1.26
N LYS A 49 17.24 -6.90 -0.02
CA LYS A 49 18.18 -6.14 0.81
C LYS A 49 19.37 -7.03 1.15
N GLU A 50 20.57 -6.53 0.92
CA GLU A 50 21.80 -7.27 1.15
C GLU A 50 22.45 -6.79 2.45
N THR A 51 23.05 -7.73 3.16
CA THR A 51 23.77 -7.46 4.40
C THR A 51 25.23 -7.21 4.06
N ASP A 52 25.77 -6.08 4.54
CA ASP A 52 27.20 -5.79 4.41
C ASP A 52 28.03 -6.84 5.17
N SER A 53 29.12 -7.31 4.54
CA SER A 53 29.94 -8.40 5.09
C SER A 53 30.81 -7.99 6.27
N LEU A 54 31.09 -6.69 6.46
CA LEU A 54 31.97 -6.20 7.51
C LEU A 54 31.18 -5.82 8.77
N MET A 55 30.18 -4.95 8.63
CA MET A 55 29.42 -4.36 9.74
C MET A 55 28.04 -5.00 9.93
N GLY A 56 27.57 -5.81 8.97
CA GLY A 56 26.26 -6.45 9.05
C GLY A 56 25.08 -5.50 8.83
N TRP A 57 25.32 -4.29 8.32
CA TRP A 57 24.25 -3.32 8.08
C TRP A 57 23.43 -3.71 6.85
N MET A 58 22.13 -3.46 6.89
CA MET A 58 21.27 -3.64 5.71
C MET A 58 21.53 -2.49 4.72
N GLY A 59 22.18 -2.82 3.61
CA GLY A 59 22.37 -1.92 2.47
C GLY A 59 21.36 -2.20 1.37
N SER A 60 20.97 -1.15 0.65
CA SER A 60 20.19 -1.26 -0.58
C SER A 60 20.81 -0.34 -1.64
N ASN A 61 20.97 -0.85 -2.86
CA ASN A 61 21.50 -0.06 -3.98
C ASN A 61 20.41 0.73 -4.73
N GLU A 62 19.14 0.55 -4.37
CA GLU A 62 18.00 1.23 -4.98
C GLU A 62 17.50 2.37 -4.09
N THR A 63 17.40 3.56 -4.68
CA THR A 63 16.83 4.74 -4.01
C THR A 63 15.31 4.74 -4.01
N ASP A 64 14.70 4.05 -4.98
CA ASP A 64 13.26 4.10 -5.24
C ASP A 64 12.42 3.48 -4.10
N GLU A 65 12.99 2.54 -3.33
CA GLU A 65 12.34 1.92 -2.17
C GLU A 65 12.01 2.91 -1.04
N GLN A 66 12.73 4.02 -0.99
CA GLN A 66 12.61 4.99 0.09
C GLN A 66 11.47 5.99 -0.17
N ILE A 67 10.96 6.05 -1.40
CA ILE A 67 10.00 7.07 -1.82
C ILE A 67 8.57 6.62 -1.49
N LYS A 68 7.97 7.28 -0.50
CA LYS A 68 6.55 7.11 -0.13
C LYS A 68 5.79 8.40 -0.43
N LEU A 69 4.94 8.37 -1.44
CA LEU A 69 4.15 9.53 -1.83
C LEU A 69 2.81 9.55 -1.08
N LYS A 70 2.44 10.71 -0.53
CA LYS A 70 1.23 10.91 0.28
C LYS A 70 0.20 11.72 -0.51
N PHE A 71 -1.02 11.19 -0.62
CA PHE A 71 -2.15 11.78 -1.34
C PHE A 71 -3.39 11.89 -0.45
N LYS A 72 -4.30 12.80 -0.79
CA LYS A 72 -5.59 12.93 -0.08
C LYS A 72 -6.65 12.00 -0.65
N SER A 73 -6.61 11.74 -1.97
CA SER A 73 -7.57 10.88 -2.66
C SER A 73 -6.90 9.76 -3.47
N LYS A 74 -7.61 8.63 -3.62
CA LYS A 74 -7.25 7.54 -4.54
C LYS A 74 -7.08 8.05 -5.98
N GLN A 75 -7.91 9.00 -6.40
CA GLN A 75 -7.89 9.53 -7.76
C GLN A 75 -6.61 10.32 -8.06
N GLU A 76 -6.11 11.09 -7.09
CA GLU A 76 -4.86 11.84 -7.23
C GLU A 76 -3.66 10.89 -7.41
N ALA A 77 -3.61 9.81 -6.63
CA ALA A 77 -2.57 8.79 -6.74
C ALA A 77 -2.61 8.09 -8.12
N ILE A 78 -3.81 7.74 -8.60
CA ILE A 78 -3.98 7.13 -9.94
C ILE A 78 -3.58 8.12 -11.05
N TYR A 79 -3.94 9.39 -10.91
CA TYR A 79 -3.57 10.43 -11.87
C TYR A 79 -2.05 10.59 -11.94
N TYR A 80 -1.38 10.59 -10.79
CA TYR A 80 0.09 10.62 -10.73
C TYR A 80 0.70 9.40 -11.43
N ALA A 81 0.21 8.20 -11.18
CA ALA A 81 0.71 6.99 -11.83
C ALA A 81 0.55 7.06 -13.36
N LYS A 82 -0.64 7.48 -13.83
CA LYS A 82 -0.94 7.65 -15.26
C LYS A 82 -0.05 8.71 -15.91
N LYS A 83 0.15 9.86 -15.25
CA LYS A 83 1.00 10.96 -15.75
C LYS A 83 2.44 10.52 -15.95
N ASN A 84 2.96 9.71 -15.03
CA ASN A 84 4.32 9.18 -15.09
C ASN A 84 4.43 7.88 -15.91
N LYS A 85 3.34 7.41 -16.54
CA LYS A 85 3.29 6.17 -17.33
C LYS A 85 3.77 4.93 -16.55
N LEU A 86 3.50 4.92 -15.24
CA LEU A 86 3.84 3.81 -14.36
C LEU A 86 2.68 2.83 -14.31
N GLU A 87 2.98 1.54 -14.29
CA GLU A 87 1.97 0.54 -13.95
C GLU A 87 1.68 0.59 -12.45
N TYR A 88 0.41 0.40 -12.09
CA TYR A 88 -0.02 0.53 -10.71
C TYR A 88 -1.01 -0.57 -10.31
N PHE A 89 -0.99 -0.91 -9.02
CA PHE A 89 -1.97 -1.77 -8.37
C PHE A 89 -2.66 -0.96 -7.26
N VAL A 90 -4.00 -1.01 -7.20
CA VAL A 90 -4.74 -0.32 -6.15
C VAL A 90 -5.36 -1.31 -5.19
N GLU A 91 -4.98 -1.22 -3.93
CA GLU A 91 -5.62 -1.94 -2.84
C GLU A 91 -6.79 -1.13 -2.28
N GLU A 92 -7.95 -1.77 -2.17
CA GLU A 92 -9.14 -1.13 -1.64
C GLU A 92 -9.06 -0.96 -0.12
N ALA A 93 -9.61 0.16 0.36
CA ALA A 93 -9.61 0.48 1.77
C ALA A 93 -10.45 -0.52 2.56
N ARG A 94 -9.85 -1.14 3.59
CA ARG A 94 -10.60 -1.96 4.54
C ARG A 94 -11.39 -1.06 5.50
N GLU A 95 -12.71 -1.05 5.32
CA GLU A 95 -13.61 -0.32 6.20
C GLU A 95 -13.85 -1.10 7.50
N THR A 96 -13.77 -0.39 8.62
CA THR A 96 -14.02 -0.96 9.94
C THR A 96 -15.49 -0.76 10.26
N LYS A 97 -16.25 -1.84 10.40
CA LYS A 97 -17.66 -1.76 10.80
C LYS A 97 -17.76 -1.36 12.27
N ILE A 98 -18.43 -0.25 12.56
CA ILE A 98 -18.72 0.18 13.92
C ILE A 98 -19.90 -0.65 14.43
N LYS A 99 -19.70 -1.38 15.53
CA LYS A 99 -20.78 -2.09 16.22
C LYS A 99 -21.30 -1.20 17.34
N PRO A 100 -22.64 -1.04 17.51
CA PRO A 100 -23.17 -0.36 18.68
C PRO A 100 -22.74 -1.11 19.93
N LYS A 101 -22.29 -0.37 20.95
CA LYS A 101 -21.87 -0.91 22.24
C LYS A 101 -22.62 -0.16 23.32
N THR A 102 -23.39 -0.88 24.14
CA THR A 102 -24.11 -0.30 25.27
C THR A 102 -23.43 -0.74 26.57
N TYR A 103 -23.15 0.19 27.47
CA TYR A 103 -22.52 -0.14 28.75
C TYR A 103 -23.43 -1.01 29.65
N ALA A 104 -24.75 -0.88 29.50
CA ALA A 104 -25.73 -1.71 30.20
C ALA A 104 -25.61 -3.21 29.88
N ASP A 105 -25.11 -3.57 28.69
CA ASP A 105 -24.88 -4.97 28.30
C ASP A 105 -23.81 -5.66 29.18
N ASN A 106 -23.01 -4.89 29.94
CA ASN A 106 -21.98 -5.43 30.83
C ASN A 106 -22.55 -6.05 32.12
N PHE A 107 -23.80 -5.77 32.49
CA PHE A 107 -24.41 -6.17 33.78
C PHE A 107 -25.63 -7.10 33.65
N ARG A 108 -25.81 -7.73 32.49
CA ARG A 108 -26.90 -8.67 32.22
C ARG A 108 -26.58 -10.10 32.67
#